data_AF-A0A8T5ZJX6-F1
#
_entry.id   AF-A0A8T5ZJX6-F1
#
_cell.length_a   1.000
_cell.length_b   1.000
_cell.length_c   1.000
_cell.angle_alpha   90.00
_cell.angle_beta   90.00
_cell.angle_gamma   90.00
#
_symmetry.space_group_name_H-M   'P 1'
#
loop_
_entity.id
_entity.type
_entity.pdbx_description
1 polymer ?
#
loop_
_entity_poly.entity_id
_entity_poly.type
_entity_poly.pdbx_seq_one_letter_code
_entity_poly.pdbx_strand_id
1 'polypeptide(L)'
;ASRAQVLWFVILPGALPEILTGLRIGLGVGWSTLVAAELIAATRGLGFMVQSAGEFLATDVVLAGIAVIAIIAFLLELGLRALQRRLTPWHGEVQ
;
A
#
# COMPACT_ATOMS: atom_id res chain seq x y z
N ALA A 1 -19.08 30.53 -14.51
CA ALA A 1 -17.88 29.72 -14.22
C ALA A 1 -17.58 28.83 -15.43
N SER A 2 -16.32 28.74 -15.86
CA SER A 2 -15.95 27.82 -16.94
C SER A 2 -16.06 26.36 -16.46
N ARG A 3 -16.36 25.41 -17.36
CA ARG A 3 -16.46 23.98 -17.00
C ARG A 3 -15.17 23.45 -16.36
N ALA A 4 -14.02 23.99 -16.78
CA ALA A 4 -12.71 23.67 -16.19
C ALA A 4 -12.55 24.17 -14.74
N GLN A 5 -13.08 25.35 -14.40
CA GLN A 5 -13.06 25.84 -13.00
C GLN A 5 -13.91 24.96 -12.08
N VAL A 6 -15.09 24.53 -12.53
CA VAL A 6 -15.94 23.66 -11.72
C VAL A 6 -15.27 22.29 -11.49
N LEU A 7 -14.63 21.74 -12.53
CA LEU A 7 -13.89 20.49 -12.41
C LEU A 7 -12.77 20.58 -11.36
N TRP A 8 -11.90 21.59 -11.46
CA TRP A 8 -10.71 21.71 -10.60
C TRP A 8 -10.99 22.16 -9.17
N PHE A 9 -11.98 23.03 -8.96
CA PHE A 9 -12.24 23.64 -7.64
C PHE A 9 -13.40 23.01 -6.88
N VAL A 10 -14.25 22.21 -7.53
CA VAL A 10 -15.43 21.60 -6.89
C VAL A 10 -15.38 20.08 -6.98
N ILE A 11 -15.29 19.53 -8.20
CA ILE A 11 -15.39 18.08 -8.41
C ILE A 11 -14.13 17.36 -7.92
N LEU A 12 -12.94 17.83 -8.34
CA LEU A 12 -11.67 17.21 -7.99
C LEU A 12 -11.42 17.15 -6.47
N PRO A 13 -11.53 18.26 -5.70
CA PRO A 13 -11.38 18.21 -4.24
C PRO A 13 -12.50 17.43 -3.54
N GLY A 14 -13.69 17.34 -4.13
CA GLY A 14 -14.79 16.51 -3.62
C GLY A 14 -14.54 15.00 -3.79
N ALA A 15 -13.98 14.59 -4.93
CA ALA A 15 -13.72 13.18 -5.26
C ALA A 15 -12.36 12.66 -4.74
N LEU A 16 -11.43 13.56 -4.39
CA LEU A 16 -10.09 13.20 -3.92
C LEU A 16 -10.07 12.20 -2.74
N PRO A 17 -10.93 12.32 -1.70
CA PRO A 17 -10.97 11.34 -0.62
C PRO A 17 -11.37 9.92 -1.08
N GLU A 18 -12.33 9.82 -2.01
CA GLU A 18 -12.76 8.53 -2.57
C GLU A 18 -11.68 7.91 -3.46
N ILE A 19 -11.00 8.73 -4.28
CA ILE A 19 -9.86 8.28 -5.10
C ILE A 19 -8.75 7.71 -4.22
N LEU A 20 -8.42 8.40 -3.11
CA LEU A 20 -7.39 7.95 -2.18
C LEU A 20 -7.80 6.67 -1.42
N THR A 21 -9.09 6.54 -1.10
CA THR A 21 -9.64 5.30 -0.53
C THR A 21 -9.51 4.15 -1.52
N GLY A 22 -9.85 4.37 -2.79
CA GLY A 22 -9.66 3.40 -3.87
C GLY A 22 -8.20 3.01 -4.05
N LEU A 23 -7.28 3.99 -4.02
CA LEU A 23 -5.84 3.75 -4.11
C LEU A 23 -5.34 2.88 -2.95
N ARG A 24 -5.84 3.12 -1.73
CA ARG A 24 -5.49 2.32 -0.54
C ARG A 24 -5.91 0.86 -0.68
N ILE A 25 -7.15 0.63 -1.11
CA ILE A 25 -7.67 -0.73 -1.36
C ILE A 25 -6.83 -1.40 -2.46
N GLY A 26 -6.56 -0.68 -3.55
CA GLY A 26 -5.74 -1.15 -4.66
C GLY A 26 -4.32 -1.52 -4.24
N LEU A 27 -3.70 -0.73 -3.36
CA LEU A 27 -2.37 -1.05 -2.81
C LEU A 27 -2.38 -2.29 -1.93
N GLY A 28 -3.41 -2.50 -1.10
CA GLY A 28 -3.52 -3.72 -0.29
C GLY A 28 -3.65 -4.99 -1.13
N VAL A 29 -4.49 -4.94 -2.18
CA VAL A 29 -4.64 -6.05 -3.13
C VAL A 29 -3.36 -6.25 -3.93
N GLY A 30 -2.81 -5.17 -4.51
CA GLY A 30 -1.60 -5.21 -5.33
C GLY A 30 -0.38 -5.71 -4.55
N TRP A 31 -0.25 -5.34 -3.28
CA TRP A 31 0.79 -5.85 -2.38
C TRP A 31 0.67 -7.37 -2.21
N SER A 32 -0.52 -7.87 -1.92
CA SER A 32 -0.75 -9.30 -1.73
C SER A 32 -0.47 -10.09 -3.01
N THR A 33 -0.87 -9.55 -4.16
CA THR A 33 -0.56 -10.13 -5.48
C THR A 33 0.93 -10.11 -5.78
N LEU A 34 1.64 -9.03 -5.46
CA LEU A 34 3.09 -8.92 -5.65
C LEU A 34 3.83 -9.97 -4.83
N VAL A 35 3.51 -10.12 -3.54
CA VAL A 35 4.12 -11.13 -2.68
C VAL A 35 3.83 -12.54 -3.19
N ALA A 36 2.58 -12.83 -3.59
CA ALA A 36 2.24 -14.12 -4.18
C ALA A 36 3.04 -14.40 -5.47
N ALA A 37 3.23 -13.39 -6.32
CA ALA A 37 4.04 -13.51 -7.53
C ALA A 37 5.52 -13.76 -7.22
N GLU A 38 6.07 -13.09 -6.20
CA GLU A 38 7.45 -13.32 -5.74
C GLU A 38 7.66 -14.77 -5.27
N LEU A 39 6.67 -15.37 -4.60
CA LEU A 39 6.77 -16.74 -4.09
C LEU A 39 6.73 -17.82 -5.18
N ILE A 40 6.20 -17.51 -6.36
CA ILE A 40 6.00 -18.50 -7.43
C ILE A 40 7.08 -18.42 -8.50
N ALA A 41 7.47 -17.20 -8.90
CA ALA A 41 8.25 -16.99 -10.12
C ALA A 41 9.54 -16.17 -9.93
N ALA A 42 9.74 -15.55 -8.76
CA ALA A 42 10.92 -14.72 -8.56
C ALA A 42 12.10 -15.55 -8.02
N THR A 43 13.27 -15.39 -8.65
CA THR A 43 14.53 -15.97 -8.18
C THR A 43 15.28 -15.06 -7.20
N ARG A 44 14.72 -13.87 -6.94
CA ARG A 44 15.23 -12.85 -6.03
C ARG A 44 14.04 -12.07 -5.48
N GLY A 45 14.05 -11.77 -4.19
CA GLY A 45 12.95 -11.05 -3.53
C GLY A 45 12.87 -11.39 -2.05
N LEU A 46 12.06 -10.63 -1.30
CA LEU A 46 11.84 -10.90 0.12
C LEU A 46 11.01 -12.17 0.31
N GLY A 47 9.99 -12.38 -0.52
CA GLY A 47 9.21 -13.62 -0.53
C GLY A 47 10.08 -14.85 -0.84
N PHE A 48 10.93 -14.75 -1.86
CA PHE A 48 11.89 -15.80 -2.21
C PHE A 48 12.87 -16.11 -1.06
N MET A 49 13.41 -15.08 -0.40
CA MET A 49 14.32 -15.26 0.74
C MET A 49 13.64 -16.01 1.89
N VAL A 50 12.39 -15.64 2.23
CA VAL A 50 11.61 -16.32 3.28
C VAL A 50 11.31 -17.76 2.90
N GLN A 51 10.93 -18.01 1.65
CA GLN A 51 10.67 -19.37 1.15
C GLN A 51 11.93 -20.24 1.24
N SER A 52 13.05 -19.75 0.71
CA SER A 52 14.33 -20.48 0.75
C SER A 52 14.80 -20.73 2.19
N ALA A 53 14.73 -19.73 3.07
CA ALA A 53 15.06 -19.92 4.48
C ALA A 53 14.18 -20.98 5.18
N GLY A 54 12.90 -21.07 4.78
CA GLY A 54 11.97 -22.09 5.26
C GLY A 54 12.37 -23.51 4.83
N GLU A 55 12.86 -23.68 3.61
CA GLU A 55 13.38 -24.97 3.13
C GLU A 55 14.61 -25.44 3.93
N PHE A 56 15.45 -24.51 4.38
CA PHE A 56 16.61 -24.77 5.22
C PHE A 56 16.30 -24.81 6.73
N LEU A 57 15.02 -24.73 7.14
CA LEU A 57 14.58 -24.67 8.54
C LEU A 57 15.21 -23.50 9.35
N ALA A 58 15.70 -22.47 8.66
CA ALA A 58 16.28 -21.26 9.24
C ALA A 58 15.17 -20.32 9.74
N THR A 59 14.53 -20.72 10.83
CA THR A 59 13.34 -20.07 11.37
C THR A 59 13.60 -18.62 11.80
N ASP A 60 14.82 -18.33 12.25
CA ASP A 60 15.31 -16.99 12.56
C ASP A 60 15.24 -16.06 11.33
N VAL A 61 15.71 -16.53 10.17
CA VAL A 61 15.68 -15.78 8.91
C VAL A 61 14.25 -15.66 8.37
N VAL A 62 13.44 -16.71 8.49
CA VAL A 62 12.01 -16.69 8.10
C VAL A 62 11.27 -15.60 8.88
N LEU A 63 11.40 -15.59 10.22
CA LEU A 63 10.73 -14.61 11.07
C LEU A 63 11.23 -13.18 10.80
N ALA A 64 12.54 -12.99 10.62
CA ALA A 64 13.09 -11.70 10.24
C ALA A 64 12.55 -11.20 8.89
N GLY A 65 12.47 -12.08 7.88
CA GLY A 65 11.92 -11.75 6.57
C GLY A 65 10.43 -11.38 6.63
N ILE A 66 9.61 -12.14 7.35
CA ILE A 66 8.20 -11.81 7.57
C ILE A 66 8.06 -10.45 8.27
N ALA A 67 8.89 -10.17 9.28
CA ALA A 67 8.89 -8.88 9.97
C ALA A 67 9.22 -7.72 9.02
N VAL A 68 10.21 -7.88 8.13
CA VAL A 68 10.55 -6.87 7.13
C VAL A 68 9.39 -6.63 6.15
N ILE A 69 8.76 -7.70 5.65
CA ILE A 69 7.59 -7.60 4.76
C ILE A 69 6.45 -6.85 5.47
N ALA A 70 6.17 -7.17 6.73
CA ALA A 70 5.15 -6.50 7.52
C ALA A 70 5.46 -5.02 7.75
N ILE A 71 6.73 -4.68 8.03
CA ILE A 71 7.18 -3.29 8.19
C ILE A 71 6.97 -2.51 6.89
N ILE A 72 7.36 -3.07 5.74
CA ILE A 72 7.18 -2.38 4.44
C ILE A 72 5.69 -2.16 4.15
N ALA A 73 4.86 -3.18 4.32
CA ALA A 73 3.41 -3.06 4.15
C ALA A 73 2.82 -1.99 5.07
N PHE A 74 3.25 -1.97 6.34
CA PHE A 74 2.82 -0.98 7.32
C PHE A 74 3.27 0.45 6.97
N LEU A 75 4.51 0.62 6.50
CA LEU A 75 5.04 1.92 6.09
C LEU A 75 4.32 2.46 4.85
N LEU A 76 4.01 1.60 3.87
CA LEU A 76 3.22 1.98 2.70
C LEU A 76 1.83 2.46 3.11
N GLU A 77 1.17 1.71 3.98
CA GLU A 77 -0.15 2.05 4.51
C GLU A 77 -0.13 3.37 5.32
N LEU A 78 0.90 3.56 6.16
CA LEU A 78 1.06 4.79 6.94
C LEU A 78 1.36 6.00 6.05
N GLY A 79 2.22 5.82 5.04
CA GLY A 79 2.53 6.84 4.04
C GLY A 79 1.28 7.27 3.28
N LEU A 80 0.41 6.33 2.91
CA LEU A 80 -0.86 6.63 2.25
C LEU A 80 -1.82 7.39 3.16
N ARG A 81 -1.95 6.99 4.43
CA ARG A 81 -2.76 7.74 5.40
C ARG A 81 -2.23 9.16 5.61
N ALA A 82 -0.91 9.33 5.69
CA ALA A 82 -0.29 10.64 5.82
C ALA A 82 -0.54 11.51 4.57
N LEU A 83 -0.44 10.91 3.38
CA LEU A 83 -0.76 11.58 2.12
C LEU A 83 -2.24 12.00 2.08
N GLN A 84 -3.15 11.12 2.52
CA GLN A 84 -4.57 11.44 2.61
C GLN A 84 -4.84 12.61 3.56
N ARG A 85 -4.28 12.58 4.77
CA ARG A 85 -4.41 13.70 5.72
C ARG A 85 -3.90 15.03 5.17
N ARG A 86 -2.81 15.01 4.39
CA ARG A 86 -2.26 16.22 3.76
C ARG A 86 -3.07 16.71 2.56
N LEU A 87 -3.60 15.80 1.75
CA LEU A 87 -4.30 16.15 0.52
C LEU A 87 -5.78 16.48 0.75
N THR A 88 -6.40 15.97 1.82
CA THR A 88 -7.81 16.21 2.12
C THR A 88 -8.03 16.73 3.55
N PRO A 89 -7.42 17.86 3.96
CA PRO A 89 -7.59 18.42 5.30
C PRO A 89 -9.03 18.91 5.59
N TRP A 90 -9.83 19.15 4.55
CA TRP A 90 -11.23 19.58 4.66
C TRP A 90 -12.21 18.43 4.92
N HIS A 91 -11.83 17.18 4.62
CA HIS A 91 -12.53 16.00 5.12
C HIS A 91 -12.06 15.78 6.56
N GLY A 92 -12.55 16.65 7.45
CA GLY A 92 -12.44 16.46 8.88
C GLY A 92 -12.92 15.06 9.25
N GLU A 93 -12.15 14.45 10.14
CA GLU A 93 -12.29 13.09 10.65
C GLU A 93 -13.76 12.65 10.76
N VAL A 94 -14.16 11.72 9.89
CA VAL A 94 -15.23 10.77 10.21
C VAL A 94 -14.57 9.40 10.28
N GLN A 95 -13.96 9.14 11.43
CA GLN A 95 -13.74 7.79 11.95
C GLN A 95 -13.63 7.86 13.47
#